data_AF-A0A0D2LBA7-F1
#
_entry.id   AF-A0A0D2LBA7-F1
#
_cell.length_a   1.000
_cell.length_b   1.000
_cell.length_c   1.000
_cell.angle_alpha   90.00
_cell.angle_beta   90.00
_cell.angle_gamma   90.00
#
_symmetry.space_group_name_H-M   'P 1'
#
loop_
_entity.id
_entity.type
_entity.pdbx_description
1 polymer ?
#
loop_
_entity_poly.entity_id
_entity_poly.type
_entity_poly.pdbx_seq_one_letter_code
_entity_poly.pdbx_strand_id
1 'polypeptide(L)'
;MEDEAPTGVNDLSPACFVAVFGTLGAAETARAMCVHPLWADNLRDDILWRPYFEEVFAQRDARLPDETEAASYRAAFLAWTAHFAELPSSLTSRALHMWARLRGWLQQHAPFIADTLRPGASAAAVVEAEAALGVKLPPALVAILRVHDGQALEFDQAFDRYVQFRTRLQEQGHAPNTASTLGTAPPPVPPRWHPSMVWGVFGGYSFYDHMASLRLFPLERIVWWTTFFWSHAPAPMPRHLLIIGASSNLGKLLLLDADSGEVRLGSAQDRMPAAPPGPDPDAQDGCLRWMEEWARRVAAGWYEVDDVGVAPRRARGIVLFPVVEPLMATAVTRGLQVRVSSVFAPEMCGEGGTRYFFSYSVRFRLLSAEQQQQQAQQQQQPQQQQQQQQQQQQQQQQQQQQQQQQQQQQQQQQQQPRREGLQGRHSPGNQQSLEADAEEQDQRSEQQRQNSAPSTSSGDAGAGTHGSSGGSGGPSTRTGGGCSGILACPQPLRRCQLESRAWRVLSDEGELLNEVAGEGVVGQYPQLEAGGPEYVYQSCTHQAEQSGFMEGGFVFVEGTLARPEGSSFTAVCPRFELRVPEYIF
;
A
#
# COMPACT_ATOMS: atom_id res chain seq x y z
N MET A 1 14.05 9.44 71.98
CA MET A 1 14.63 9.16 70.66
C MET A 1 15.05 7.72 70.72
N GLU A 2 14.32 6.87 70.02
CA GLU A 2 14.70 5.47 69.83
C GLU A 2 15.75 5.43 68.71
N ASP A 3 16.69 4.48 68.75
CA ASP A 3 17.64 4.29 67.67
C ASP A 3 16.91 3.71 66.45
N GLU A 4 16.58 4.55 65.48
CA GLU A 4 16.36 4.08 64.11
C GLU A 4 17.68 3.53 63.58
N ALA A 5 17.86 2.21 63.74
CA ALA A 5 18.97 1.50 63.11
C ALA A 5 18.95 1.80 61.59
N PRO A 6 20.10 2.14 60.98
CA PRO A 6 20.12 2.62 59.61
C PRO A 6 19.70 1.50 58.65
N THR A 7 18.46 1.58 58.14
CA THR A 7 17.89 0.62 57.19
C THR A 7 18.69 0.66 55.90
N GLY A 8 19.54 -0.34 55.69
CA GLY A 8 20.31 -0.51 54.48
C GLY A 8 19.48 -1.14 53.36
N VAL A 9 20.04 -1.15 52.15
CA VAL A 9 19.44 -1.90 51.02
C VAL A 9 19.27 -3.39 51.35
N ASN A 10 20.09 -3.95 52.25
CA ASN A 10 19.99 -5.34 52.69
C ASN A 10 18.75 -5.65 53.56
N ASP A 11 18.13 -4.63 54.16
CA ASP A 11 16.96 -4.77 55.04
C ASP A 11 15.62 -4.60 54.27
N LEU A 12 15.70 -4.38 52.96
CA LEU A 12 14.54 -4.27 52.08
C LEU A 12 13.85 -5.63 51.88
N SER A 13 12.51 -5.62 51.80
CA SER A 13 11.74 -6.82 51.45
C SER A 13 12.05 -7.30 50.02
N PRO A 14 11.83 -8.58 49.69
CA PRO A 14 12.01 -9.10 48.32
C PRO A 14 11.22 -8.31 47.26
N ALA A 15 10.01 -7.85 47.58
CA ALA A 15 9.22 -7.00 46.69
C ALA A 15 9.85 -5.61 46.48
N CYS A 16 10.49 -5.04 47.50
CA CYS A 16 11.27 -3.80 47.37
C CYS A 16 12.56 -4.02 46.55
N PHE A 17 13.22 -5.18 46.70
CA PHE A 17 14.34 -5.57 45.82
C PHE A 17 13.89 -5.65 44.36
N VAL A 18 12.78 -6.33 44.06
CA VAL A 18 12.22 -6.39 42.70
C VAL A 18 11.87 -5.00 42.17
N ALA A 19 11.30 -4.11 42.98
CA ALA A 19 10.97 -2.75 42.55
C ALA A 19 12.21 -1.87 42.28
N VAL A 20 13.28 -1.99 43.08
CA VAL A 20 14.52 -1.22 42.90
C VAL A 20 15.34 -1.75 41.72
N PHE A 21 15.62 -3.05 41.70
CA PHE A 21 16.49 -3.68 40.70
C PHE A 21 15.76 -4.00 39.39
N GLY A 22 14.42 -4.04 39.37
CA GLY A 22 13.62 -4.16 38.14
C GLY A 22 13.70 -2.97 37.19
N THR A 23 14.39 -1.88 37.58
CA THR A 23 14.75 -0.77 36.68
C THR A 23 16.07 -1.00 35.92
N LEU A 24 16.81 -2.07 36.25
CA LEU A 24 18.05 -2.46 35.60
C LEU A 24 17.79 -3.48 34.49
N GLY A 25 18.66 -3.51 33.47
CA GLY A 25 18.70 -4.60 32.50
C GLY A 25 19.37 -5.86 33.05
N ALA A 26 19.23 -6.98 32.33
CA ALA A 26 19.73 -8.29 32.76
C ALA A 26 21.24 -8.32 33.09
N ALA A 27 22.07 -7.54 32.37
CA ALA A 27 23.52 -7.48 32.60
C ALA A 27 23.85 -6.73 33.90
N GLU A 28 23.16 -5.63 34.19
CA GLU A 28 23.30 -4.84 35.41
C GLU A 28 22.76 -5.60 36.62
N THR A 29 21.63 -6.31 36.48
CA THR A 29 21.12 -7.23 37.51
C THR A 29 22.08 -8.38 37.77
N ALA A 30 22.67 -8.98 36.73
CA ALA A 30 23.71 -10.01 36.90
C ALA A 30 24.99 -9.48 37.59
N ARG A 31 25.37 -8.21 37.36
CA ARG A 31 26.46 -7.56 38.12
C ARG A 31 26.06 -7.31 39.57
N ALA A 32 24.83 -6.88 39.84
CA ALA A 32 24.32 -6.67 41.19
C ALA A 32 24.32 -7.98 42.02
N MET A 33 23.96 -9.11 41.41
CA MET A 33 24.07 -10.44 42.05
C MET A 33 25.48 -10.74 42.56
N CYS A 34 26.54 -10.21 41.95
CA CYS A 34 27.92 -10.42 42.37
C CYS A 34 28.36 -9.54 43.56
N VAL A 35 27.53 -8.57 43.99
CA VAL A 35 27.88 -7.62 45.06
C VAL A 35 27.63 -8.18 46.46
N HIS A 36 26.55 -8.95 46.65
CA HIS A 36 26.16 -9.46 47.97
C HIS A 36 25.33 -10.76 47.88
N PRO A 37 25.54 -11.78 48.74
CA PRO A 37 24.80 -13.05 48.67
C PRO A 37 23.28 -12.88 48.75
N LEU A 38 22.76 -12.02 49.62
CA LEU A 38 21.31 -11.78 49.69
C LEU A 38 20.74 -11.18 48.39
N TRP A 39 21.55 -10.42 47.64
CA TRP A 39 21.13 -9.92 46.33
C TRP A 39 21.22 -11.04 45.29
N ALA A 40 22.26 -11.89 45.38
CA ALA A 40 22.39 -13.10 44.56
C ALA A 40 21.23 -14.09 44.75
N ASP A 41 20.54 -14.08 45.89
CA ASP A 41 19.38 -14.93 46.15
C ASP A 41 18.07 -14.26 45.73
N ASN A 42 17.81 -13.00 46.15
CA ASN A 42 16.60 -12.27 45.77
C ASN A 42 16.52 -12.00 44.25
N LEU A 43 17.64 -11.67 43.59
CA LEU A 43 17.68 -11.35 42.16
C LEU A 43 17.79 -12.61 41.27
N ARG A 44 17.59 -13.82 41.81
CA ARG A 44 17.31 -15.03 41.01
C ARG A 44 15.84 -15.16 40.62
N ASP A 45 14.95 -14.40 41.25
CA ASP A 45 13.51 -14.56 41.09
C ASP A 45 13.10 -14.35 39.62
N ASP A 46 12.33 -15.30 39.09
CA ASP A 46 11.85 -15.28 37.71
C ASP A 46 10.85 -14.14 37.44
N ILE A 47 10.32 -13.46 38.49
CA ILE A 47 9.60 -12.18 38.35
C ILE A 47 10.49 -11.12 37.65
N LEU A 48 11.81 -11.14 37.88
CA LEU A 48 12.77 -10.27 37.19
C LEU A 48 13.26 -10.88 35.88
N TRP A 49 13.56 -12.18 35.84
CA TRP A 49 14.14 -12.81 34.64
C TRP A 49 13.14 -13.02 33.51
N ARG A 50 11.83 -13.09 33.80
CA ARG A 50 10.77 -13.19 32.79
C ARG A 50 10.69 -11.97 31.87
N PRO A 51 10.53 -10.72 32.35
CA PRO A 51 10.50 -9.56 31.45
C PRO A 51 11.80 -9.41 30.67
N TYR A 52 12.98 -9.65 31.28
CA TYR A 52 14.25 -9.66 30.55
C TYR A 52 14.29 -10.71 29.42
N PHE A 53 13.68 -11.88 29.64
CA PHE A 53 13.66 -12.96 28.65
C PHE A 53 12.71 -12.65 27.47
N GLU A 54 11.54 -12.06 27.73
CA GLU A 54 10.64 -11.57 26.68
C GLU A 54 11.27 -10.38 25.92
N GLU A 55 11.88 -9.42 26.64
CA GLU A 55 12.55 -8.23 26.08
C GLU A 55 13.78 -8.56 25.21
N VAL A 56 14.60 -9.54 25.60
CA VAL A 56 15.82 -9.86 24.85
C VAL A 56 15.56 -10.91 23.75
N PHE A 57 14.79 -11.97 24.04
CA PHE A 57 14.68 -13.13 23.15
C PHE A 57 13.31 -13.29 22.47
N ALA A 58 12.37 -12.38 22.70
CA ALA A 58 10.99 -12.43 22.16
C ALA A 58 10.22 -13.72 22.53
N GLN A 59 10.55 -14.34 23.68
CA GLN A 59 9.94 -15.57 24.17
C GLN A 59 9.15 -15.34 25.46
N ARG A 60 7.95 -15.93 25.55
CA ARG A 60 7.02 -15.76 26.69
C ARG A 60 7.06 -16.86 27.74
N ASP A 61 7.45 -18.06 27.33
CA ASP A 61 7.59 -19.24 28.16
C ASP A 61 9.08 -19.50 28.39
N ALA A 62 9.46 -20.00 29.56
CA ALA A 62 10.85 -20.37 29.85
C ALA A 62 11.25 -21.64 29.06
N ARG A 63 11.62 -21.47 27.79
CA ARG A 63 12.11 -22.54 26.90
C ARG A 63 13.59 -22.40 26.60
N LEU A 64 14.27 -23.53 26.42
CA LEU A 64 15.63 -23.61 25.90
C LEU A 64 15.65 -23.42 24.37
N PRO A 65 16.83 -23.19 23.75
CA PRO A 65 16.96 -23.02 22.29
C PRO A 65 16.60 -24.24 21.44
N ASP A 66 16.44 -25.42 22.05
CA ASP A 66 15.92 -26.65 21.43
C ASP A 66 14.40 -26.83 21.63
N GLU A 67 13.72 -25.74 21.98
CA GLU A 67 12.29 -25.63 22.32
C GLU A 67 11.83 -26.42 23.57
N THR A 68 12.73 -27.12 24.28
CA THR A 68 12.40 -27.83 25.53
C THR A 68 12.14 -26.87 26.70
N GLU A 69 11.44 -27.36 27.74
CA GLU A 69 11.12 -26.55 28.92
C GLU A 69 12.35 -26.36 29.83
N ALA A 70 12.64 -25.10 30.19
CA ALA A 70 13.74 -24.74 31.05
C ALA A 70 13.33 -24.72 32.54
N ALA A 71 14.26 -25.02 33.43
CA ALA A 71 13.99 -25.06 34.88
C ALA A 71 13.67 -23.68 35.51
N SER A 72 13.94 -22.57 34.80
CA SER A 72 13.56 -21.20 35.17
C SER A 72 13.76 -20.24 33.98
N TYR A 73 13.16 -19.05 33.99
CA TYR A 73 13.45 -18.00 33.00
C TYR A 73 14.92 -17.59 33.05
N ARG A 74 15.54 -17.55 34.24
CA ARG A 74 16.99 -17.32 34.35
C ARG A 74 17.82 -18.42 33.68
N ALA A 75 17.40 -19.68 33.77
CA ALA A 75 18.09 -20.80 33.11
C ALA A 75 17.94 -20.71 31.58
N ALA A 76 16.73 -20.37 31.09
CA ALA A 76 16.48 -20.09 29.68
C ALA A 76 17.35 -18.93 29.18
N PHE A 77 17.36 -17.79 29.86
CA PHE A 77 18.15 -16.61 29.50
C PHE A 77 19.64 -16.94 29.30
N LEU A 78 20.24 -17.70 30.23
CA LEU A 78 21.63 -18.11 30.13
C LEU A 78 21.89 -19.10 28.98
N ALA A 79 20.97 -20.04 28.73
CA ALA A 79 21.07 -20.97 27.61
C ALA A 79 20.96 -20.28 26.25
N TRP A 80 20.03 -19.33 26.10
CA TRP A 80 19.90 -18.51 24.89
C TRP A 80 21.09 -17.57 24.70
N THR A 81 21.60 -16.96 25.77
CA THR A 81 22.84 -16.15 25.71
C THR A 81 24.04 -16.98 25.27
N ALA A 82 24.17 -18.22 25.77
CA ALA A 82 25.23 -19.14 25.34
C ALA A 82 25.04 -19.64 23.89
N HIS A 83 23.79 -19.80 23.43
CA HIS A 83 23.49 -20.25 22.07
C HIS A 83 23.86 -19.22 21.00
N PHE A 84 23.84 -17.92 21.32
CA PHE A 84 24.18 -16.83 20.39
C PHE A 84 25.46 -16.08 20.81
N ALA A 85 26.34 -16.71 21.58
CA ALA A 85 27.54 -16.09 22.15
C ALA A 85 28.56 -15.62 21.11
N GLU A 86 28.45 -16.08 19.86
CA GLU A 86 29.27 -15.66 18.72
C GLU A 86 28.78 -14.38 18.03
N LEU A 87 27.60 -13.86 18.38
CA LEU A 87 26.96 -12.71 17.72
C LEU A 87 26.76 -11.50 18.65
N PRO A 88 26.70 -10.27 18.09
CA PRO A 88 26.24 -9.09 18.83
C PRO A 88 24.81 -9.30 19.35
N SER A 89 24.60 -9.07 20.65
CA SER A 89 23.30 -9.26 21.32
C SER A 89 22.19 -8.39 20.72
N SER A 90 22.53 -7.21 20.21
CA SER A 90 21.61 -6.31 19.50
C SER A 90 21.06 -6.92 18.21
N LEU A 91 21.90 -7.57 17.39
CA LEU A 91 21.48 -8.24 16.16
C LEU A 91 20.68 -9.50 16.47
N THR A 92 21.10 -10.29 17.46
CA THR A 92 20.37 -11.47 17.94
C THR A 92 18.96 -11.11 18.42
N SER A 93 18.83 -10.09 19.28
CA SER A 93 17.54 -9.65 19.82
C SER A 93 16.60 -9.11 18.73
N ARG A 94 17.13 -8.30 17.81
CA ARG A 94 16.40 -7.80 16.63
C ARG A 94 15.91 -8.94 15.73
N ALA A 95 16.78 -9.89 15.40
CA ALA A 95 16.42 -11.06 14.58
C ALA A 95 15.33 -11.90 15.23
N LEU A 96 15.38 -12.09 16.56
CA LEU A 96 14.34 -12.82 17.31
C LEU A 96 13.00 -12.06 17.34
N HIS A 97 13.00 -10.74 17.55
CA HIS A 97 11.78 -9.93 17.51
C HIS A 97 11.15 -9.88 16.11
N MET A 98 11.98 -9.76 15.07
CA MET A 98 11.58 -9.85 13.67
C MET A 98 10.92 -11.21 13.37
N TRP A 99 11.58 -12.31 13.73
CA TRP A 99 11.05 -13.66 13.50
C TRP A 99 9.83 -13.99 14.36
N ALA A 100 9.73 -13.50 15.59
CA ALA A 100 8.55 -13.69 16.42
C ALA A 100 7.32 -12.98 15.81
N ARG A 101 7.49 -11.73 15.36
CA ARG A 101 6.44 -10.96 14.65
C ARG A 101 6.03 -11.66 13.35
N LEU A 102 7.00 -12.07 12.54
CA LEU A 102 6.76 -12.72 11.25
C LEU A 102 6.11 -14.10 11.42
N ARG A 103 6.59 -14.95 12.35
CA ARG A 103 5.98 -16.25 12.65
C ARG A 103 4.55 -16.13 13.17
N GLY A 104 4.28 -15.22 14.11
CA GLY A 104 2.93 -15.01 14.64
C GLY A 104 1.92 -14.65 13.54
N TRP A 105 2.33 -13.77 12.61
CA TRP A 105 1.51 -13.43 11.44
C TRP A 105 1.35 -14.62 10.48
N LEU A 106 2.43 -15.34 10.15
CA LEU A 106 2.38 -16.50 9.25
C LEU A 106 1.49 -17.61 9.82
N GLN A 107 1.59 -17.94 11.11
CA GLN A 107 0.74 -18.94 11.76
C GLN A 107 -0.75 -18.57 11.70
N GLN A 108 -1.08 -17.27 11.80
CA GLN A 108 -2.46 -16.78 11.71
C GLN A 108 -3.00 -16.70 10.27
N HIS A 109 -2.19 -16.32 9.29
CA HIS A 109 -2.65 -15.97 7.93
C HIS A 109 -2.22 -16.94 6.82
N ALA A 110 -1.05 -17.56 6.94
CA ALA A 110 -0.44 -18.48 5.97
C ALA A 110 0.34 -19.62 6.65
N PRO A 111 -0.31 -20.51 7.44
CA PRO A 111 0.38 -21.59 8.17
C PRO A 111 1.17 -22.50 7.23
N PHE A 112 0.67 -22.76 6.02
CA PHE A 112 1.36 -23.48 4.95
C PHE A 112 2.69 -22.84 4.46
N ILE A 113 3.00 -21.59 4.87
CA ILE A 113 4.32 -20.97 4.73
C ILE A 113 5.10 -21.08 6.05
N ALA A 114 4.46 -20.90 7.20
CA ALA A 114 5.08 -21.12 8.51
C ALA A 114 5.70 -22.53 8.64
N ASP A 115 4.96 -23.55 8.20
CA ASP A 115 5.35 -24.96 8.20
C ASP A 115 6.57 -25.27 7.30
N THR A 116 6.97 -24.32 6.43
CA THR A 116 8.16 -24.45 5.58
C THR A 116 9.43 -23.90 6.23
N LEU A 117 9.33 -23.16 7.34
CA LEU A 117 10.49 -22.57 8.01
C LEU A 117 11.33 -23.67 8.68
N ARG A 118 12.61 -23.78 8.30
CA ARG A 118 13.55 -24.73 8.92
C ARG A 118 13.90 -24.27 10.34
N PRO A 119 14.26 -25.19 11.26
CA PRO A 119 14.90 -24.82 12.52
C PRO A 119 16.14 -23.94 12.31
N GLY A 120 16.59 -23.25 13.36
CA GLY A 120 17.80 -22.43 13.30
C GLY A 120 19.04 -23.24 12.91
N ALA A 121 19.90 -22.64 12.09
CA ALA A 121 21.19 -23.20 11.73
C ALA A 121 22.07 -23.42 12.98
N SER A 122 22.98 -24.39 12.94
CA SER A 122 24.01 -24.54 13.97
C SER A 122 25.22 -23.64 13.68
N ALA A 123 25.96 -23.24 14.72
CA ALA A 123 27.22 -22.50 14.54
C ALA A 123 28.25 -23.29 13.70
N ALA A 124 28.23 -24.63 13.77
CA ALA A 124 29.06 -25.49 12.92
C ALA A 124 28.67 -25.39 11.44
N ALA A 125 27.37 -25.46 11.12
CA ALA A 125 26.88 -25.32 9.74
C ALA A 125 27.19 -23.94 9.14
N VAL A 126 27.21 -22.88 9.95
CA VAL A 126 27.69 -21.55 9.52
C VAL A 126 29.17 -21.57 9.17
N VAL A 127 30.03 -22.13 10.04
CA VAL A 127 31.47 -22.25 9.77
C VAL A 127 31.77 -23.11 8.54
N GLU A 128 31.01 -24.19 8.32
CA GLU A 128 31.10 -25.04 7.12
C GLU A 128 30.66 -24.27 5.86
N ALA A 129 29.59 -23.48 5.93
CA ALA A 129 29.13 -22.65 4.82
C ALA A 129 30.12 -21.53 4.45
N GLU A 130 30.70 -20.86 5.45
CA GLU A 130 31.78 -19.87 5.25
C GLU A 130 33.02 -20.50 4.61
N ALA A 131 33.42 -21.68 5.06
CA ALA A 131 34.56 -22.41 4.49
C ALA A 131 34.31 -22.85 3.03
N ALA A 132 33.07 -23.21 2.69
CA ALA A 132 32.67 -23.59 1.33
C ALA A 132 32.53 -22.38 0.38
N LEU A 133 32.09 -21.23 0.88
CA LEU A 133 32.01 -19.98 0.13
C LEU A 133 33.38 -19.28 -0.02
N GLY A 134 34.26 -19.44 0.97
CA GLY A 134 35.54 -18.72 1.05
C GLY A 134 35.42 -17.28 1.52
N VAL A 135 34.26 -16.89 2.08
CA VAL A 135 34.01 -15.56 2.69
C VAL A 135 33.28 -15.71 4.01
N LYS A 136 33.35 -14.69 4.87
CA LYS A 136 32.56 -14.61 6.10
C LYS A 136 31.12 -14.20 5.78
N LEU A 137 30.16 -14.71 6.56
CA LEU A 137 28.76 -14.26 6.47
C LEU A 137 28.57 -13.03 7.36
N PRO A 138 27.89 -11.96 6.88
CA PRO A 138 27.57 -10.80 7.72
C PRO A 138 26.84 -11.21 9.01
N PRO A 139 27.23 -10.69 10.20
CA PRO A 139 26.64 -11.12 11.48
C PRO A 139 25.12 -11.01 11.55
N ALA A 140 24.52 -10.07 10.81
CA ALA A 140 23.08 -9.92 10.68
C ALA A 140 22.40 -11.07 9.90
N LEU A 141 23.02 -11.58 8.82
CA LEU A 141 22.53 -12.78 8.13
C LEU A 141 22.66 -14.01 9.04
N VAL A 142 23.77 -14.10 9.78
CA VAL A 142 23.97 -15.20 10.74
C VAL A 142 22.89 -15.14 11.83
N ALA A 143 22.58 -13.97 12.38
CA ALA A 143 21.48 -13.80 13.34
C ALA A 143 20.12 -14.25 12.78
N ILE A 144 19.80 -13.94 11.52
CA ILE A 144 18.58 -14.41 10.84
C ILE A 144 18.56 -15.94 10.73
N LEU A 145 19.63 -16.56 10.22
CA LEU A 145 19.69 -17.98 9.91
C LEU A 145 19.85 -18.88 11.15
N ARG A 146 20.48 -18.39 12.22
CA ARG A 146 20.59 -19.08 13.51
C ARG A 146 19.24 -19.14 14.26
N VAL A 147 18.23 -18.36 13.84
CA VAL A 147 16.85 -18.49 14.30
C VAL A 147 16.02 -19.39 13.37
N HIS A 148 16.11 -19.18 12.05
CA HIS A 148 15.51 -20.06 11.03
C HIS A 148 16.39 -20.17 9.79
N ASP A 149 16.86 -21.39 9.48
CA ASP A 149 17.70 -21.69 8.32
C ASP A 149 16.90 -21.70 7.00
N GLY A 150 16.26 -20.59 6.66
CA GLY A 150 15.47 -20.45 5.42
C GLY A 150 14.26 -21.39 5.32
N GLN A 151 13.86 -21.69 4.08
CA GLN A 151 12.67 -22.48 3.78
C GLN A 151 12.97 -23.87 3.18
N ALA A 152 12.24 -24.89 3.63
CA ALA A 152 12.15 -26.21 3.01
C ALA A 152 10.93 -26.28 2.09
N LEU A 153 11.15 -26.19 0.77
CA LEU A 153 10.08 -26.19 -0.24
C LEU A 153 10.25 -27.39 -1.19
N GLU A 154 9.19 -28.15 -1.43
CA GLU A 154 9.26 -29.40 -2.23
C GLU A 154 9.71 -29.15 -3.68
N PHE A 155 9.23 -28.07 -4.29
CA PHE A 155 9.65 -27.66 -5.64
C PHE A 155 11.15 -27.36 -5.69
N ASP A 156 11.66 -26.59 -4.72
CA ASP A 156 13.08 -26.22 -4.63
C ASP A 156 13.97 -27.45 -4.55
N GLN A 157 13.62 -28.43 -3.70
CA GLN A 157 14.34 -29.70 -3.62
C GLN A 157 14.29 -30.50 -4.92
N ALA A 158 13.16 -30.50 -5.64
CA ALA A 158 13.05 -31.16 -6.93
C ALA A 158 13.88 -30.47 -8.02
N PHE A 159 13.92 -29.14 -8.01
CA PHE A 159 14.70 -28.31 -8.92
C PHE A 159 16.21 -28.44 -8.68
N ASP A 160 16.65 -28.46 -7.43
CA ASP A 160 18.07 -28.65 -7.08
C ASP A 160 18.56 -30.02 -7.54
N ARG A 161 17.81 -31.09 -7.27
CA ARG A 161 18.12 -32.45 -7.74
C ARG A 161 18.21 -32.53 -9.27
N TYR A 162 17.35 -31.81 -9.99
CA TYR A 162 17.39 -31.71 -11.45
C TYR A 162 18.66 -31.04 -11.96
N VAL A 163 19.02 -29.90 -11.37
CA VAL A 163 20.20 -29.12 -11.80
C VAL A 163 21.49 -29.84 -11.43
N GLN A 164 21.62 -30.34 -10.21
CA GLN A 164 22.74 -31.19 -9.77
C GLN A 164 22.91 -32.45 -10.62
N PHE A 165 21.83 -33.03 -11.13
CA PHE A 165 21.89 -34.14 -12.08
C PHE A 165 22.42 -33.70 -13.45
N ARG A 166 21.93 -32.58 -13.98
CA ARG A 166 22.38 -32.05 -15.28
C ARG A 166 23.82 -31.55 -15.29
N THR A 167 24.27 -30.87 -14.23
CA THR A 167 25.66 -30.42 -14.09
C THR A 167 26.60 -31.61 -14.14
N ARG A 168 26.34 -32.67 -13.35
CA ARG A 168 27.17 -33.89 -13.36
C ARG A 168 27.20 -34.61 -14.71
N LEU A 169 26.10 -34.66 -15.46
CA LEU A 169 26.13 -35.22 -16.82
C LEU A 169 27.02 -34.39 -17.75
N GLN A 170 26.94 -33.05 -17.67
CA GLN A 170 27.75 -32.14 -18.48
C GLN A 170 29.24 -32.21 -18.13
N GLU A 171 29.58 -32.28 -16.84
CA GLU A 171 30.95 -32.50 -16.35
C GLU A 171 31.51 -33.87 -16.82
N GLN A 172 30.67 -34.90 -16.88
CA GLN A 172 31.02 -36.23 -17.39
C GLN A 172 30.98 -36.30 -18.93
N GLY A 173 30.81 -35.20 -19.65
CA GLY A 173 30.79 -35.16 -21.13
C GLY A 173 29.59 -35.87 -21.78
N HIS A 174 28.54 -36.19 -21.02
CA HIS A 174 27.35 -36.86 -21.52
C HIS A 174 26.34 -35.87 -22.09
N ALA A 175 25.82 -36.15 -23.29
CA ALA A 175 24.74 -35.36 -23.87
C ALA A 175 23.47 -35.46 -23.00
N PRO A 176 22.70 -34.38 -22.79
CA PRO A 176 21.63 -34.33 -21.79
C PRO A 176 20.47 -35.33 -22.02
N ASN A 177 20.39 -35.94 -23.19
CA ASN A 177 19.37 -36.93 -23.55
C ASN A 177 19.84 -38.40 -23.44
N THR A 178 21.12 -38.69 -23.16
CA THR A 178 21.65 -40.08 -23.14
C THR A 178 21.54 -40.78 -21.78
N ALA A 179 20.96 -40.14 -20.76
CA ALA A 179 20.75 -40.75 -19.45
C ALA A 179 19.92 -42.07 -19.51
N SER A 180 19.00 -42.18 -20.47
CA SER A 180 18.15 -43.37 -20.65
C SER A 180 18.92 -44.64 -21.04
N THR A 181 20.16 -44.54 -21.53
CA THR A 181 20.96 -45.69 -22.00
C THR A 181 21.91 -46.26 -20.95
N LEU A 182 21.99 -45.65 -19.76
CA LEU A 182 22.96 -46.01 -18.70
C LEU A 182 22.40 -46.88 -17.56
N GLY A 183 21.15 -47.31 -17.65
CA GLY A 183 20.50 -48.15 -16.62
C GLY A 183 20.24 -47.44 -15.28
N THR A 184 20.50 -46.13 -15.21
CA THR A 184 20.21 -45.28 -14.05
C THR A 184 18.73 -44.94 -13.94
N ALA A 185 18.28 -44.59 -12.74
CA ALA A 185 16.91 -44.11 -12.50
C ALA A 185 16.55 -42.92 -13.42
N PRO A 186 15.27 -42.74 -13.80
CA PRO A 186 14.85 -41.65 -14.66
C PRO A 186 15.22 -40.28 -14.05
N PRO A 187 15.55 -39.28 -14.88
CA PRO A 187 15.98 -37.97 -14.39
C PRO A 187 14.91 -37.34 -13.49
N PRO A 188 15.27 -36.72 -12.36
CA PRO A 188 14.32 -36.06 -11.46
C PRO A 188 13.83 -34.76 -12.11
N VAL A 189 12.87 -34.84 -13.02
CA VAL A 189 12.26 -33.67 -13.68
C VAL A 189 11.33 -32.97 -12.68
N PRO A 190 11.52 -31.66 -12.41
CA PRO A 190 10.63 -30.94 -11.50
C PRO A 190 9.25 -30.77 -12.14
N PRO A 191 8.17 -30.76 -11.35
CA PRO A 191 6.82 -30.63 -11.90
C PRO A 191 6.65 -29.26 -12.56
N ARG A 192 5.86 -29.19 -13.65
CA ARG A 192 5.56 -27.92 -14.37
C ARG A 192 4.79 -26.89 -13.53
N TRP A 193 4.27 -27.31 -12.38
CA TRP A 193 3.57 -26.49 -11.40
C TRP A 193 3.65 -27.18 -10.03
N HIS A 194 3.84 -26.40 -8.96
CA HIS A 194 3.66 -26.87 -7.59
C HIS A 194 3.20 -25.70 -6.69
N PRO A 195 2.31 -25.89 -5.71
CA PRO A 195 1.91 -24.83 -4.79
C PRO A 195 3.09 -24.14 -4.10
N SER A 196 4.13 -24.91 -3.72
CA SER A 196 5.35 -24.36 -3.09
C SER A 196 6.19 -23.45 -4.01
N MET A 197 5.79 -23.23 -5.27
CA MET A 197 6.37 -22.19 -6.12
C MET A 197 5.96 -20.79 -5.65
N VAL A 198 4.79 -20.62 -5.01
CA VAL A 198 4.25 -19.33 -4.51
C VAL A 198 4.28 -19.19 -2.98
N TRP A 199 4.93 -20.12 -2.29
CA TRP A 199 5.07 -20.13 -0.81
C TRP A 199 6.35 -19.44 -0.32
N GLY A 200 6.88 -18.48 -1.09
CA GLY A 200 7.99 -17.65 -0.62
C GLY A 200 7.59 -16.81 0.58
N VAL A 201 8.41 -16.79 1.63
CA VAL A 201 8.13 -16.06 2.89
C VAL A 201 8.04 -14.54 2.71
N PHE A 202 8.58 -14.02 1.61
CA PHE A 202 8.47 -12.61 1.19
C PHE A 202 7.35 -12.36 0.16
N GLY A 203 6.45 -13.34 -0.01
CA GLY A 203 5.29 -13.24 -0.90
C GLY A 203 5.62 -13.30 -2.39
N GLY A 204 4.71 -12.80 -3.22
CA GLY A 204 4.85 -12.78 -4.67
C GLY A 204 3.74 -12.08 -5.44
N TYR A 205 3.89 -12.05 -6.76
CA TYR A 205 2.89 -11.60 -7.74
C TYR A 205 3.00 -12.41 -9.03
N SER A 206 1.98 -12.28 -9.89
CA SER A 206 1.90 -12.91 -11.20
C SER A 206 1.25 -11.99 -12.23
N PHE A 207 1.53 -12.21 -13.51
CA PHE A 207 0.75 -11.67 -14.63
C PHE A 207 1.03 -12.50 -15.88
N TYR A 208 -0.01 -12.83 -16.64
CA TYR A 208 0.06 -13.78 -17.77
C TYR A 208 0.72 -15.11 -17.37
N ASP A 209 1.92 -15.41 -17.87
CA ASP A 209 2.76 -16.56 -17.51
C ASP A 209 3.94 -16.21 -16.59
N HIS A 210 4.20 -14.93 -16.32
CA HIS A 210 5.19 -14.50 -15.33
C HIS A 210 4.69 -14.71 -13.91
N MET A 211 5.62 -15.12 -13.04
CA MET A 211 5.36 -15.32 -11.62
C MET A 211 6.67 -15.20 -10.84
N ALA A 212 6.71 -14.28 -9.89
CA ALA A 212 7.80 -14.12 -8.95
C ALA A 212 7.25 -14.29 -7.52
N SER A 213 7.84 -15.20 -6.74
CA SER A 213 7.59 -15.31 -5.31
C SER A 213 8.90 -15.61 -4.58
N LEU A 214 9.32 -14.71 -3.69
CA LEU A 214 10.67 -14.68 -3.15
C LEU A 214 10.77 -15.52 -1.86
N ARG A 215 11.67 -16.51 -1.85
CA ARG A 215 11.94 -17.42 -0.73
C ARG A 215 13.29 -17.14 -0.07
N LEU A 216 13.39 -17.33 1.24
CA LEU A 216 14.67 -17.32 1.97
C LEU A 216 15.38 -18.67 1.79
N PHE A 217 16.64 -18.66 1.37
CA PHE A 217 17.40 -19.90 1.19
C PHE A 217 17.99 -20.41 2.51
N PRO A 218 17.96 -21.74 2.76
CA PRO A 218 18.83 -22.38 3.76
C PRO A 218 20.31 -22.26 3.37
N LEU A 219 21.22 -22.33 4.34
CA LEU A 219 22.68 -22.28 4.15
C LEU A 219 23.15 -23.20 3.01
N GLU A 220 22.63 -24.43 2.94
CA GLU A 220 22.97 -25.40 1.87
C GLU A 220 22.67 -24.87 0.46
N ARG A 221 21.55 -24.13 0.30
CA ARG A 221 21.17 -23.48 -0.97
C ARG A 221 21.93 -22.18 -1.20
N ILE A 222 22.26 -21.42 -0.15
CA ILE A 222 23.13 -20.24 -0.27
C ILE A 222 24.49 -20.66 -0.82
N VAL A 223 25.13 -21.67 -0.21
CA VAL A 223 26.41 -22.25 -0.67
C VAL A 223 26.28 -22.79 -2.09
N TRP A 224 25.30 -23.66 -2.36
CA TRP A 224 25.16 -24.30 -3.66
C TRP A 224 24.88 -23.30 -4.79
N TRP A 225 23.89 -22.41 -4.64
CA TRP A 225 23.52 -21.50 -5.71
C TRP A 225 24.53 -20.39 -5.93
N THR A 226 25.15 -19.87 -4.87
CA THR A 226 26.23 -18.87 -5.02
C THR A 226 27.44 -19.45 -5.74
N THR A 227 27.93 -20.63 -5.32
CA THR A 227 29.08 -21.27 -5.98
C THR A 227 28.75 -21.75 -7.40
N PHE A 228 27.51 -22.20 -7.65
CA PHE A 228 27.03 -22.52 -9.00
C PHE A 228 27.08 -21.29 -9.91
N PHE A 229 26.56 -20.14 -9.49
CA PHE A 229 26.57 -18.91 -10.28
C PHE A 229 28.00 -18.37 -10.50
N TRP A 230 28.89 -18.42 -9.51
CA TRP A 230 30.31 -18.04 -9.71
C TRP A 230 31.01 -18.86 -10.80
N SER A 231 30.59 -20.11 -11.04
CA SER A 231 31.19 -21.00 -12.04
C SER A 231 30.43 -21.06 -13.37
N HIS A 232 29.15 -20.68 -13.42
CA HIS A 232 28.26 -20.91 -14.58
C HIS A 232 27.48 -19.66 -15.06
N ALA A 233 27.55 -18.52 -14.38
CA ALA A 233 26.86 -17.31 -14.84
C ALA A 233 27.46 -16.76 -16.15
N PRO A 234 26.66 -16.24 -17.09
CA PRO A 234 27.17 -15.64 -18.33
C PRO A 234 28.07 -14.42 -18.13
N ALA A 235 27.93 -13.73 -17.00
CA ALA A 235 28.78 -12.62 -16.57
C ALA A 235 29.38 -12.94 -15.20
N PRO A 236 30.67 -12.62 -14.94
CA PRO A 236 31.33 -12.96 -13.69
C PRO A 236 30.73 -12.20 -12.50
N MET A 237 30.24 -12.95 -11.51
CA MET A 237 29.72 -12.41 -10.25
C MET A 237 30.85 -12.24 -9.22
N PRO A 238 30.92 -11.12 -8.46
CA PRO A 238 31.92 -10.92 -7.41
C PRO A 238 31.86 -11.96 -6.28
N ARG A 239 33.02 -12.26 -5.68
CA ARG A 239 33.17 -13.27 -4.62
C ARG A 239 32.58 -12.90 -3.26
N HIS A 240 32.35 -11.62 -2.97
CA HIS A 240 31.58 -11.19 -1.80
C HIS A 240 30.06 -11.29 -2.01
N LEU A 241 29.57 -11.52 -3.23
CA LEU A 241 28.15 -11.46 -3.51
C LEU A 241 27.51 -12.85 -3.38
N LEU A 242 26.58 -12.97 -2.43
CA LEU A 242 25.90 -14.21 -2.04
C LEU A 242 24.45 -14.21 -2.52
N ILE A 243 23.94 -15.35 -2.98
CA ILE A 243 22.53 -15.55 -3.33
C ILE A 243 21.81 -16.08 -2.08
N ILE A 244 21.10 -15.20 -1.36
CA ILE A 244 20.43 -15.54 -0.09
C ILE A 244 18.92 -15.83 -0.25
N GLY A 245 18.37 -15.60 -1.44
CA GLY A 245 16.98 -15.94 -1.76
C GLY A 245 16.67 -15.80 -3.25
N ALA A 246 15.54 -16.36 -3.70
CA ALA A 246 15.12 -16.26 -5.11
C ALA A 246 13.62 -16.56 -5.36
N SER A 247 13.16 -16.25 -6.58
CA SER A 247 11.96 -16.85 -7.16
C SER A 247 12.20 -18.33 -7.52
N SER A 248 11.12 -19.12 -7.67
CA SER A 248 11.22 -20.57 -7.98
C SER A 248 11.92 -20.87 -9.31
N ASN A 249 11.95 -19.91 -10.25
CA ASN A 249 12.65 -20.02 -11.53
C ASN A 249 14.04 -19.34 -11.52
N LEU A 250 14.50 -18.81 -10.38
CA LEU A 250 15.72 -18.02 -10.20
C LEU A 250 15.79 -16.72 -11.06
N GLY A 251 14.67 -16.24 -11.60
CA GLY A 251 14.61 -15.00 -12.38
C GLY A 251 14.71 -13.72 -11.53
N LYS A 252 14.13 -13.73 -10.32
CA LYS A 252 14.29 -12.68 -9.29
C LYS A 252 15.23 -13.23 -8.21
N LEU A 253 16.38 -12.62 -7.99
CA LEU A 253 17.39 -13.00 -7.00
C LEU A 253 17.46 -11.96 -5.88
N LEU A 254 17.53 -12.42 -4.62
CA LEU A 254 17.93 -11.64 -3.47
C LEU A 254 19.41 -11.89 -3.20
N LEU A 255 20.19 -10.81 -3.33
CA LEU A 255 21.64 -10.81 -3.30
C LEU A 255 22.10 -10.06 -2.05
N LEU A 256 23.04 -10.64 -1.31
CA LEU A 256 23.70 -10.02 -0.16
C LEU A 256 25.16 -9.74 -0.52
N ASP A 257 25.60 -8.52 -0.26
CA ASP A 257 27.00 -8.14 -0.30
C ASP A 257 27.66 -8.47 1.05
N ALA A 258 28.63 -9.39 1.07
CA ALA A 258 29.25 -9.87 2.30
C ALA A 258 30.24 -8.88 2.94
N ASP A 259 30.74 -7.90 2.17
CA ASP A 259 31.68 -6.89 2.67
C ASP A 259 30.95 -5.71 3.34
N SER A 260 29.72 -5.42 2.92
CA SER A 260 28.89 -4.29 3.42
C SER A 260 27.59 -4.69 4.13
N GLY A 261 27.16 -5.95 4.06
CA GLY A 261 25.89 -6.43 4.63
C GLY A 261 24.63 -5.91 3.94
N GLU A 262 24.78 -5.16 2.84
CA GLU A 262 23.68 -4.58 2.09
C GLU A 262 23.03 -5.58 1.13
N VAL A 263 21.70 -5.49 1.02
CA VAL A 263 20.89 -6.39 0.21
C VAL A 263 20.35 -5.71 -1.04
N ARG A 264 20.34 -6.46 -2.15
CA ARG A 264 19.81 -6.01 -3.44
C ARG A 264 18.90 -7.06 -4.06
N LEU A 265 17.92 -6.59 -4.82
CA LEU A 265 16.89 -7.45 -5.41
C LEU A 265 16.67 -7.09 -6.88
N GLY A 266 16.52 -8.11 -7.73
CA GLY A 266 16.23 -7.93 -9.15
C GLY A 266 16.64 -9.14 -9.98
N SER A 267 17.07 -8.90 -11.22
CA SER A 267 17.69 -9.94 -12.06
C SER A 267 19.18 -10.12 -11.69
N ALA A 268 19.89 -10.99 -12.40
CA ALA A 268 21.34 -11.09 -12.23
C ALA A 268 22.07 -9.83 -12.73
N GLN A 269 21.46 -9.03 -13.62
CA GLN A 269 22.03 -7.83 -14.23
C GLN A 269 21.55 -6.53 -13.57
N ASP A 270 20.23 -6.34 -13.46
CA ASP A 270 19.59 -5.16 -12.87
C ASP A 270 19.14 -5.43 -11.43
N ARG A 271 19.51 -4.55 -10.50
CA ARG A 271 19.52 -4.81 -9.04
C ARG A 271 19.27 -3.54 -8.24
N MET A 272 18.08 -3.41 -7.67
CA MET A 272 17.74 -2.32 -6.75
C MET A 272 18.28 -2.56 -5.34
N PRO A 273 18.48 -1.51 -4.51
CA PRO A 273 18.52 -1.66 -3.06
C PRO A 273 17.28 -2.38 -2.54
N ALA A 274 17.44 -3.28 -1.57
CA ALA A 274 16.32 -3.94 -0.90
C ALA A 274 16.10 -3.41 0.52
N ALA A 275 17.14 -3.00 1.25
CA ALA A 275 17.00 -2.44 2.59
C ALA A 275 16.54 -0.97 2.60
N PRO A 276 15.77 -0.52 3.61
CA PRO A 276 15.68 0.89 3.97
C PRO A 276 17.07 1.46 4.33
N PRO A 277 17.32 2.77 4.15
CA PRO A 277 18.59 3.39 4.55
C PRO A 277 18.87 3.19 6.06
N GLY A 278 20.12 2.87 6.39
CA GLY A 278 20.59 2.69 7.76
C GLY A 278 21.13 3.99 8.39
N PRO A 279 21.08 4.14 9.73
CA PRO A 279 21.69 5.27 10.43
C PRO A 279 23.23 5.17 10.52
N ASP A 280 23.77 3.95 10.36
CA ASP A 280 25.18 3.61 10.43
C ASP A 280 25.51 2.68 9.25
N PRO A 281 26.34 3.11 8.27
CA PRO A 281 26.75 2.28 7.14
C PRO A 281 27.64 1.09 7.55
N ASP A 282 28.41 1.21 8.64
CA ASP A 282 29.40 0.21 9.05
C ASP A 282 28.77 -0.95 9.85
N ALA A 283 27.47 -0.86 10.18
CA ALA A 283 26.74 -1.84 10.98
C ALA A 283 26.48 -3.19 10.28
N GLN A 284 26.67 -3.28 8.96
CA GLN A 284 26.46 -4.48 8.12
C GLN A 284 25.09 -5.18 8.29
N ASP A 285 24.05 -4.42 8.68
CA ASP A 285 22.76 -4.96 9.10
C ASP A 285 21.63 -4.81 8.06
N GLY A 286 21.95 -4.50 6.80
CA GLY A 286 20.98 -4.23 5.73
C GLY A 286 19.98 -5.37 5.53
N CYS A 287 20.44 -6.62 5.51
CA CYS A 287 19.56 -7.79 5.45
C CYS A 287 18.55 -7.88 6.63
N LEU A 288 18.94 -7.44 7.83
CA LEU A 288 18.08 -7.43 9.01
C LEU A 288 17.11 -6.25 8.99
N ARG A 289 17.57 -5.04 8.64
CA ARG A 289 16.70 -3.87 8.38
C ARG A 289 15.60 -4.19 7.35
N TRP A 290 15.95 -4.92 6.29
CA TRP A 290 15.01 -5.39 5.28
C TRP A 290 13.96 -6.35 5.86
N MET A 291 14.38 -7.40 6.58
CA MET A 291 13.44 -8.36 7.17
C MET A 291 12.60 -7.76 8.31
N GLU A 292 13.12 -6.81 9.07
CA GLU A 292 12.37 -6.05 10.08
C GLU A 292 11.24 -5.21 9.46
N GLU A 293 11.52 -4.53 8.34
CA GLU A 293 10.53 -3.76 7.58
C GLU A 293 9.50 -4.68 6.89
N TRP A 294 9.92 -5.83 6.35
CA TRP A 294 8.98 -6.86 5.86
C TRP A 294 8.02 -7.32 6.97
N ALA A 295 8.58 -7.72 8.12
CA ALA A 295 7.82 -8.16 9.28
C ALA A 295 6.90 -7.05 9.82
N ARG A 296 7.30 -5.77 9.73
CA ARG A 296 6.45 -4.62 10.06
C ARG A 296 5.29 -4.49 9.07
N ARG A 297 5.53 -4.57 7.76
CA ARG A 297 4.49 -4.40 6.71
C ARG A 297 3.42 -5.48 6.78
N VAL A 298 3.79 -6.76 6.91
CA VAL A 298 2.80 -7.84 7.03
C VAL A 298 1.97 -7.71 8.31
N ALA A 299 2.61 -7.43 9.45
CA ALA A 299 1.92 -7.22 10.72
C ALA A 299 1.03 -5.96 10.74
N ALA A 300 1.37 -4.95 9.93
CA ALA A 300 0.55 -3.75 9.70
C ALA A 300 -0.56 -3.95 8.65
N GLY A 301 -0.78 -5.17 8.16
CA GLY A 301 -1.87 -5.48 7.22
C GLY A 301 -1.67 -4.95 5.79
N TRP A 302 -0.42 -4.69 5.36
CA TRP A 302 -0.15 -4.14 4.02
C TRP A 302 -0.46 -5.13 2.89
N TYR A 303 -0.46 -6.44 3.16
CA TYR A 303 -0.56 -7.52 2.18
C TYR A 303 -1.58 -8.59 2.61
N GLU A 304 -2.30 -9.16 1.65
CA GLU A 304 -3.31 -10.21 1.86
C GLU A 304 -2.74 -11.62 1.54
N VAL A 305 -3.41 -12.69 2.02
CA VAL A 305 -3.09 -14.08 1.66
C VAL A 305 -4.19 -14.63 0.76
N ASP A 306 -3.95 -14.60 -0.54
CA ASP A 306 -4.92 -14.83 -1.63
C ASP A 306 -4.26 -15.67 -2.75
N ASP A 307 -4.99 -16.04 -3.81
CA ASP A 307 -4.43 -16.86 -4.90
C ASP A 307 -3.37 -16.09 -5.72
N VAL A 308 -2.14 -16.62 -5.74
CA VAL A 308 -1.04 -16.19 -6.64
C VAL A 308 -0.98 -17.14 -7.83
N GLY A 309 -0.86 -16.60 -9.05
CA GLY A 309 -0.86 -17.34 -10.31
C GLY A 309 -2.19 -17.32 -11.05
N VAL A 310 -2.21 -17.81 -12.29
CA VAL A 310 -3.40 -17.86 -13.16
C VAL A 310 -3.89 -19.30 -13.31
N ALA A 311 -5.19 -19.52 -13.15
CA ALA A 311 -5.77 -20.87 -13.19
C ALA A 311 -5.45 -21.60 -14.51
N PRO A 312 -5.08 -22.90 -14.49
CA PRO A 312 -5.06 -23.81 -13.35
C PRO A 312 -3.79 -23.76 -12.49
N ARG A 313 -2.81 -22.91 -12.82
CA ARG A 313 -1.54 -22.76 -12.09
C ARG A 313 -1.60 -21.60 -11.09
N ARG A 314 -2.39 -21.79 -10.03
CA ARG A 314 -2.47 -20.85 -8.91
C ARG A 314 -2.61 -21.58 -7.58
N ALA A 315 -2.18 -20.93 -6.50
CA ALA A 315 -2.36 -21.39 -5.13
C ALA A 315 -2.27 -20.19 -4.18
N ARG A 316 -2.80 -20.33 -2.96
CA ARG A 316 -2.67 -19.28 -1.94
C ARG A 316 -1.20 -19.00 -1.61
N GLY A 317 -0.88 -17.71 -1.49
CA GLY A 317 0.42 -17.17 -1.07
C GLY A 317 0.24 -15.74 -0.54
N ILE A 318 1.31 -15.10 -0.07
CA ILE A 318 1.26 -13.68 0.33
C ILE A 318 1.33 -12.84 -0.95
N VAL A 319 0.32 -12.00 -1.17
CA VAL A 319 0.18 -11.20 -2.40
C VAL A 319 0.81 -9.83 -2.21
N LEU A 320 1.84 -9.53 -3.01
CA LEU A 320 2.63 -8.29 -2.92
C LEU A 320 1.93 -7.03 -3.48
N PHE A 321 0.69 -7.14 -3.96
CA PHE A 321 -0.14 -5.98 -4.26
C PHE A 321 -0.63 -5.36 -2.94
N PRO A 322 -0.23 -4.13 -2.60
CA PRO A 322 -0.57 -3.54 -1.31
C PRO A 322 -2.07 -3.25 -1.23
N VAL A 323 -2.63 -3.28 -0.02
CA VAL A 323 -4.06 -3.01 0.24
C VAL A 323 -4.30 -1.81 1.16
N VAL A 324 -3.27 -0.99 1.36
CA VAL A 324 -3.28 0.23 2.18
C VAL A 324 -3.12 1.48 1.31
N GLU A 325 -3.83 2.55 1.63
CA GLU A 325 -3.66 3.86 1.00
C GLU A 325 -2.31 4.49 1.42
N PRO A 326 -1.63 5.28 0.55
CA PRO A 326 -2.01 5.65 -0.82
C PRO A 326 -1.58 4.64 -1.90
N LEU A 327 -0.90 3.55 -1.53
CA LEU A 327 -0.39 2.53 -2.48
C LEU A 327 -1.50 1.71 -3.14
N MET A 328 -2.68 1.69 -2.52
CA MET A 328 -3.94 1.19 -3.05
C MET A 328 -4.92 2.36 -3.20
N ALA A 329 -5.70 2.36 -4.29
CA ALA A 329 -6.74 3.33 -4.55
C ALA A 329 -8.08 2.62 -4.82
N THR A 330 -9.18 3.20 -4.36
CA THR A 330 -10.54 2.66 -4.56
C THR A 330 -11.51 3.74 -5.05
N ALA A 331 -12.33 3.40 -6.06
CA ALA A 331 -13.49 4.18 -6.47
C ALA A 331 -14.76 3.31 -6.46
N VAL A 332 -15.94 3.96 -6.46
CA VAL A 332 -17.23 3.28 -6.62
C VAL A 332 -18.10 4.06 -7.60
N THR A 333 -18.73 3.37 -8.54
CA THR A 333 -19.64 3.97 -9.54
C THR A 333 -20.86 3.09 -9.72
N ARG A 334 -22.08 3.63 -9.54
CA ARG A 334 -23.35 2.86 -9.54
C ARG A 334 -23.31 1.59 -8.67
N GLY A 335 -22.61 1.63 -7.53
CA GLY A 335 -22.46 0.47 -6.64
C GLY A 335 -21.40 -0.54 -7.04
N LEU A 336 -20.78 -0.41 -8.22
CA LEU A 336 -19.60 -1.19 -8.61
C LEU A 336 -18.34 -0.53 -8.05
N GLN A 337 -17.66 -1.22 -7.14
CA GLN A 337 -16.37 -0.85 -6.59
C GLN A 337 -15.23 -1.34 -7.50
N VAL A 338 -14.25 -0.46 -7.72
CA VAL A 338 -12.98 -0.73 -8.40
C VAL A 338 -11.86 -0.43 -7.41
N ARG A 339 -11.13 -1.47 -6.98
CA ARG A 339 -9.96 -1.41 -6.10
C ARG A 339 -8.70 -1.75 -6.91
N VAL A 340 -7.66 -0.94 -6.85
CA VAL A 340 -6.44 -1.10 -7.66
C VAL A 340 -5.17 -0.77 -6.88
N SER A 341 -4.10 -1.51 -7.12
CA SER A 341 -2.74 -1.22 -6.62
C SER A 341 -1.67 -1.78 -7.55
N SER A 342 -0.44 -1.25 -7.43
CA SER A 342 0.70 -1.59 -8.27
C SER A 342 1.83 -2.27 -7.48
N VAL A 343 2.76 -2.91 -8.20
CA VAL A 343 4.04 -3.40 -7.68
C VAL A 343 5.11 -3.31 -8.77
N PHE A 344 6.30 -2.86 -8.42
CA PHE A 344 7.43 -2.79 -9.36
C PHE A 344 8.04 -4.18 -9.59
N ALA A 345 8.44 -4.47 -10.83
CA ALA A 345 8.95 -5.77 -11.27
C ALA A 345 10.40 -5.65 -11.80
N PRO A 346 11.41 -5.55 -10.90
CA PRO A 346 12.80 -5.30 -11.29
C PRO A 346 13.37 -6.40 -12.20
N GLU A 347 12.96 -7.66 -12.02
CA GLU A 347 13.40 -8.77 -12.86
C GLU A 347 12.96 -8.68 -14.33
N MET A 348 12.06 -7.74 -14.66
CA MET A 348 11.51 -7.54 -16.01
C MET A 348 12.08 -6.32 -16.75
N CYS A 349 12.87 -5.47 -16.09
CA CYS A 349 13.33 -4.19 -16.66
C CYS A 349 14.42 -4.33 -17.75
N GLY A 350 15.06 -5.52 -17.82
CA GLY A 350 15.98 -5.89 -18.89
C GLY A 350 17.35 -5.23 -18.81
N GLU A 351 18.23 -5.56 -19.76
CA GLU A 351 19.59 -5.00 -19.79
C GLU A 351 19.56 -3.54 -20.26
N GLY A 352 20.21 -2.66 -19.48
CA GLY A 352 20.35 -1.24 -19.79
C GLY A 352 19.28 -0.29 -19.21
N GLY A 353 18.32 -0.78 -18.42
CA GLY A 353 17.45 0.06 -17.58
C GLY A 353 16.56 1.06 -18.33
N THR A 354 16.29 0.84 -19.63
CA THR A 354 15.55 1.80 -20.47
C THR A 354 14.04 1.79 -20.28
N ARG A 355 13.49 0.81 -19.52
CA ARG A 355 12.05 0.69 -19.24
C ARG A 355 11.80 0.11 -17.85
N TYR A 356 10.98 0.83 -17.08
CA TYR A 356 10.55 0.44 -15.73
C TYR A 356 9.26 -0.38 -15.82
N PHE A 357 9.31 -1.64 -15.40
CA PHE A 357 8.16 -2.56 -15.47
C PHE A 357 7.35 -2.55 -14.17
N PHE A 358 6.03 -2.39 -14.32
CA PHE A 358 5.08 -2.44 -13.22
C PHE A 358 4.02 -3.50 -13.49
N SER A 359 3.72 -4.32 -12.48
CA SER A 359 2.48 -5.10 -12.46
C SER A 359 1.42 -4.32 -11.70
N TYR A 360 0.15 -4.51 -12.06
CA TYR A 360 -0.99 -3.94 -11.35
C TYR A 360 -2.10 -4.98 -11.20
N SER A 361 -2.78 -4.95 -10.04
CA SER A 361 -3.94 -5.78 -9.77
C SER A 361 -5.18 -4.90 -9.68
N VAL A 362 -6.23 -5.27 -10.42
CA VAL A 362 -7.53 -4.61 -10.36
C VAL A 362 -8.55 -5.63 -9.84
N ARG A 363 -9.28 -5.22 -8.80
CA ARG A 363 -10.35 -5.98 -8.15
C ARG A 363 -11.69 -5.26 -8.41
N PHE A 364 -12.65 -5.96 -9.00
CA PHE A 364 -14.03 -5.49 -9.20
C PHE A 364 -14.97 -6.15 -8.22
N ARG A 365 -15.86 -5.37 -7.61
CA ARG A 365 -16.90 -5.89 -6.70
C ARG A 365 -18.20 -5.10 -6.84
N LEU A 366 -19.30 -5.77 -7.19
CA LEU A 366 -20.62 -5.15 -7.11
C LEU A 366 -21.13 -5.23 -5.66
N LEU A 367 -21.26 -4.07 -5.00
CA LEU A 367 -21.67 -3.98 -3.60
C LEU A 367 -23.09 -4.55 -3.39
N SER A 368 -23.40 -5.01 -2.19
CA SER A 368 -24.75 -5.50 -1.87
C SER A 368 -25.80 -4.39 -1.99
N ALA A 369 -27.07 -4.75 -2.22
CA ALA A 369 -28.14 -3.75 -2.36
C ALA A 369 -28.26 -2.81 -1.15
N GLU A 370 -27.97 -3.33 0.06
CA GLU A 370 -27.93 -2.55 1.31
C GLU A 370 -26.77 -1.55 1.32
N GLN A 371 -25.57 -1.98 0.94
CA GLN A 371 -24.38 -1.12 0.83
C GLN A 371 -24.60 0.00 -0.20
N GLN A 372 -25.21 -0.33 -1.35
CA GLN A 372 -25.55 0.67 -2.38
C GLN A 372 -26.56 1.71 -1.85
N GLN A 373 -27.58 1.28 -1.08
CA GLN A 373 -28.55 2.19 -0.46
C GLN A 373 -27.90 3.08 0.62
N GLN A 374 -27.04 2.53 1.47
CA GLN A 374 -26.31 3.29 2.48
C GLN A 374 -25.41 4.36 1.84
N GLN A 375 -24.69 4.01 0.76
CA GLN A 375 -23.85 4.95 0.03
C GLN A 375 -24.68 6.07 -0.63
N ALA A 376 -25.82 5.74 -1.23
CA ALA A 376 -26.72 6.73 -1.81
C ALA A 376 -27.29 7.70 -0.76
N GLN A 377 -27.61 7.22 0.45
CA GLN A 377 -28.05 8.07 1.56
C GLN A 377 -26.94 9.01 2.04
N GLN A 378 -25.70 8.51 2.19
CA GLN A 378 -24.55 9.33 2.57
C GLN A 378 -24.24 10.45 1.54
N GLN A 379 -24.35 10.15 0.25
CA GLN A 379 -24.14 11.15 -0.81
C GLN A 379 -25.24 12.23 -0.85
N GLN A 380 -26.47 11.93 -0.43
CA GLN A 380 -27.57 12.90 -0.40
C GLN A 380 -27.56 13.82 0.84
N GLN A 381 -26.99 13.39 1.97
CA GLN A 381 -27.00 14.17 3.22
C GLN A 381 -26.41 15.59 3.10
N PRO A 382 -25.20 15.81 2.52
CA PRO A 382 -24.64 17.16 2.39
C PRO A 382 -25.51 18.07 1.50
N GLN A 383 -26.08 17.50 0.43
CA GLN A 383 -26.90 18.24 -0.53
C GLN A 383 -28.24 18.68 0.08
N GLN A 384 -28.85 17.83 0.93
CA GLN A 384 -30.05 18.19 1.71
C GLN A 384 -29.75 19.27 2.76
N GLN A 385 -28.62 19.17 3.49
CA GLN A 385 -28.21 20.21 4.44
C GLN A 385 -27.97 21.56 3.76
N GLN A 386 -27.32 21.57 2.58
CA GLN A 386 -27.08 22.78 1.82
C GLN A 386 -28.39 23.42 1.30
N GLN A 387 -29.37 22.61 0.87
CA GLN A 387 -30.71 23.10 0.54
C GLN A 387 -31.45 23.70 1.75
N GLN A 388 -31.37 23.08 2.93
CA GLN A 388 -31.98 23.62 4.15
C GLN A 388 -31.34 24.96 4.56
N GLN A 389 -30.01 25.11 4.46
CA GLN A 389 -29.35 26.39 4.69
C GLN A 389 -29.83 27.48 3.71
N GLN A 390 -29.97 27.17 2.42
CA GLN A 390 -30.48 28.14 1.44
C GLN A 390 -31.93 28.56 1.75
N GLN A 391 -32.80 27.63 2.17
CA GLN A 391 -34.17 27.96 2.58
C GLN A 391 -34.21 28.84 3.84
N GLN A 392 -33.36 28.58 4.84
CA GLN A 392 -33.26 29.44 6.03
C GLN A 392 -32.76 30.86 5.67
N GLN A 393 -31.77 30.99 4.78
CA GLN A 393 -31.30 32.29 4.32
C GLN A 393 -32.40 33.07 3.57
N GLN A 394 -33.18 32.41 2.71
CA GLN A 394 -34.32 33.05 2.02
C GLN A 394 -35.40 33.51 3.01
N GLN A 395 -35.73 32.71 4.03
CA GLN A 395 -36.68 33.11 5.07
C GLN A 395 -36.19 34.31 5.89
N GLN A 396 -34.89 34.35 6.24
CA GLN A 396 -34.30 35.51 6.93
C GLN A 396 -34.35 36.78 6.07
N GLN A 397 -34.04 36.68 4.77
CA GLN A 397 -34.16 37.82 3.85
C GLN A 397 -35.61 38.33 3.73
N GLN A 398 -36.60 37.44 3.65
CA GLN A 398 -38.02 37.83 3.62
C GLN A 398 -38.45 38.52 4.93
N GLN A 399 -38.00 38.04 6.09
CA GLN A 399 -38.28 38.69 7.38
C GLN A 399 -37.64 40.09 7.47
N GLN A 400 -36.39 40.25 6.99
CA GLN A 400 -35.75 41.58 6.94
C GLN A 400 -36.49 42.55 6.00
N GLN A 401 -36.95 42.08 4.83
CA GLN A 401 -37.75 42.92 3.92
C GLN A 401 -39.08 43.35 4.55
N GLN A 402 -39.78 42.44 5.27
CA GLN A 402 -41.00 42.80 5.99
C GLN A 402 -40.75 43.81 7.12
N GLN A 403 -39.65 43.67 7.87
CA GLN A 403 -39.28 44.66 8.89
C GLN A 403 -38.94 46.03 8.29
N GLN A 404 -38.23 46.09 7.16
CA GLN A 404 -37.97 47.35 6.45
C GLN A 404 -39.26 48.01 5.94
N GLN A 405 -40.20 47.23 5.38
CA GLN A 405 -41.50 47.76 4.97
C GLN A 405 -42.32 48.30 6.16
N GLN A 406 -42.33 47.62 7.30
CA GLN A 406 -42.98 48.12 8.52
C GLN A 406 -42.33 49.41 9.04
N GLN A 407 -40.99 49.52 9.02
CA GLN A 407 -40.30 50.77 9.39
C GLN A 407 -40.64 51.91 8.44
N GLN A 408 -40.70 51.68 7.12
CA GLN A 408 -41.12 52.70 6.15
C GLN A 408 -42.57 53.15 6.38
N GLN A 409 -43.50 52.22 6.66
CA GLN A 409 -44.89 52.57 6.98
C GLN A 409 -44.99 53.39 8.28
N GLN A 410 -44.24 53.03 9.33
CA GLN A 410 -44.21 53.82 10.57
C GLN A 410 -43.63 55.23 10.33
N GLN A 411 -42.57 55.37 9.51
CA GLN A 411 -42.04 56.69 9.15
C GLN A 411 -43.04 57.53 8.35
N GLN A 412 -43.82 56.93 7.44
CA GLN A 412 -44.88 57.64 6.71
C GLN A 412 -46.03 58.08 7.64
N GLN A 413 -46.47 57.21 8.57
CA GLN A 413 -47.48 57.56 9.56
C GLN A 413 -47.02 58.68 10.52
N GLN A 414 -45.73 58.72 10.89
CA GLN A 414 -45.18 59.82 11.69
C GLN A 414 -45.04 61.15 10.91
N GLN A 415 -45.05 61.12 9.57
CA GLN A 415 -45.02 62.32 8.73
C GLN A 415 -46.40 62.93 8.47
N GLN A 416 -47.50 62.15 8.54
CA GLN A 416 -48.85 62.66 8.30
C GLN A 416 -49.27 63.78 9.29
N PRO A 417 -49.11 63.65 10.62
CA PRO A 417 -49.41 64.72 11.58
C PRO A 417 -48.58 66.00 11.40
N ARG A 418 -47.43 65.93 10.69
CA ARG A 418 -46.60 67.11 10.39
C ARG A 418 -47.08 67.93 9.19
N ARG A 419 -48.02 67.46 8.38
CA ARG A 419 -48.59 68.25 7.26
C ARG A 419 -49.83 69.04 7.62
N GLU A 420 -50.61 68.63 8.61
CA GLU A 420 -51.87 69.30 8.99
C GLU A 420 -51.67 70.52 9.90
N GLY A 421 -50.46 70.72 10.44
CA GLY A 421 -50.14 71.85 11.34
C GLY A 421 -49.83 73.19 10.66
N LEU A 422 -49.72 73.26 9.32
CA LEU A 422 -49.27 74.46 8.60
C LEU A 422 -50.04 74.71 7.29
N GLN A 423 -51.35 74.97 7.38
CA GLN A 423 -52.07 75.60 6.27
C GLN A 423 -53.23 76.50 6.72
N GLY A 424 -52.88 77.73 7.09
CA GLY A 424 -53.82 78.70 7.63
C GLY A 424 -53.46 80.16 7.32
N ARG A 425 -53.38 80.55 6.04
CA ARG A 425 -53.79 81.87 5.51
C ARG A 425 -53.58 82.05 3.99
N HIS A 426 -54.66 82.53 3.34
CA HIS A 426 -54.79 83.37 2.13
C HIS A 426 -53.86 83.26 0.89
N SER A 427 -54.52 83.07 -0.26
CA SER A 427 -54.15 83.46 -1.64
C SER A 427 -54.19 84.99 -1.87
N PRO A 428 -54.04 85.56 -3.10
CA PRO A 428 -53.62 84.98 -4.40
C PRO A 428 -52.50 85.78 -5.14
N GLY A 429 -52.00 85.31 -6.30
CA GLY A 429 -51.06 86.07 -7.15
C GLY A 429 -50.81 85.49 -8.56
N ASN A 430 -50.60 86.37 -9.53
CA ASN A 430 -50.59 86.20 -11.00
C ASN A 430 -49.68 85.13 -11.67
N GLN A 431 -50.23 84.55 -12.74
CA GLN A 431 -49.75 84.50 -14.13
C GLN A 431 -48.27 84.78 -14.53
N GLN A 432 -47.81 83.93 -15.48
CA GLN A 432 -47.01 84.22 -16.71
C GLN A 432 -45.46 84.18 -16.75
N SER A 433 -45.00 83.85 -17.97
CA SER A 433 -43.67 84.05 -18.63
C SER A 433 -42.38 83.41 -18.08
N LEU A 434 -41.90 82.41 -18.84
CA LEU A 434 -40.63 82.32 -19.62
C LEU A 434 -39.45 83.29 -19.32
N GLU A 435 -38.26 82.85 -19.78
CA GLU A 435 -36.91 83.50 -19.78
C GLU A 435 -36.03 83.17 -18.55
N ALA A 436 -34.69 83.07 -18.62
CA ALA A 436 -33.73 82.78 -19.71
C ALA A 436 -32.31 82.49 -19.12
N ASP A 437 -31.35 82.21 -20.01
CA ASP A 437 -29.87 82.23 -19.91
C ASP A 437 -29.24 83.34 -19.02
N ALA A 438 -27.99 83.31 -18.51
CA ALA A 438 -26.89 82.30 -18.41
C ALA A 438 -25.75 82.85 -17.49
N GLU A 439 -24.49 82.38 -17.67
CA GLU A 439 -23.19 82.93 -17.18
C GLU A 439 -22.84 82.75 -15.67
N GLU A 440 -21.71 82.13 -15.26
CA GLU A 440 -20.26 82.56 -15.23
C GLU A 440 -19.92 83.54 -14.07
N GLN A 441 -18.69 83.73 -13.53
CA GLN A 441 -17.31 83.15 -13.54
C GLN A 441 -16.62 83.63 -12.22
N ASP A 442 -15.43 83.27 -11.70
CA ASP A 442 -14.34 82.27 -11.83
C ASP A 442 -13.75 82.12 -10.40
N GLN A 443 -13.11 80.98 -10.06
CA GLN A 443 -11.86 80.84 -9.24
C GLN A 443 -11.74 79.49 -8.49
N ARG A 444 -10.57 78.87 -8.31
CA ARG A 444 -9.32 78.79 -9.11
C ARG A 444 -8.33 77.85 -8.40
N SER A 445 -7.75 76.88 -9.13
CA SER A 445 -6.41 76.30 -8.90
C SER A 445 -6.13 75.60 -7.53
N GLU A 446 -5.11 74.75 -7.33
CA GLU A 446 -3.99 74.22 -8.12
C GLU A 446 -4.06 72.66 -8.09
N GLN A 447 -3.89 71.93 -9.21
CA GLN A 447 -2.63 71.33 -9.71
C GLN A 447 -1.83 70.48 -8.68
N GLN A 448 -1.23 69.31 -9.02
CA GLN A 448 -1.34 68.42 -10.19
C GLN A 448 -0.55 67.10 -9.92
N ARG A 449 -0.90 66.02 -10.67
CA ARG A 449 -0.05 64.89 -11.20
C ARG A 449 -0.40 63.47 -10.71
N GLN A 450 -0.36 62.42 -11.53
CA GLN A 450 -0.42 62.29 -13.02
C GLN A 450 -0.76 60.83 -13.39
N ASN A 451 -1.55 60.63 -14.47
CA ASN A 451 -1.57 59.59 -15.52
C ASN A 451 -1.17 58.10 -15.20
N SER A 452 -1.73 57.06 -15.86
CA SER A 452 -2.18 56.97 -17.27
C SER A 452 -3.30 55.95 -17.51
N ALA A 453 -4.05 56.13 -18.62
CA ALA A 453 -4.84 55.10 -19.33
C ALA A 453 -4.04 54.58 -20.57
N PRO A 454 -4.54 53.80 -21.58
CA PRO A 454 -5.90 53.69 -22.18
C PRO A 454 -6.51 52.24 -22.06
N SER A 455 -7.72 51.81 -22.47
CA SER A 455 -8.68 52.14 -23.57
C SER A 455 -8.14 51.82 -24.99
N THR A 456 -8.86 51.56 -26.11
CA THR A 456 -10.26 51.59 -26.64
C THR A 456 -10.34 50.54 -27.78
N SER A 457 -11.44 50.08 -28.42
CA SER A 457 -12.93 50.03 -28.27
C SER A 457 -13.44 49.11 -29.45
N SER A 458 -14.62 49.10 -30.11
CA SER A 458 -15.98 49.71 -30.05
C SER A 458 -16.90 49.07 -31.13
N GLY A 459 -18.14 48.65 -30.79
CA GLY A 459 -19.29 48.54 -31.73
C GLY A 459 -19.31 47.37 -32.75
N ASP A 460 -20.41 47.13 -33.48
CA ASP A 460 -21.78 47.68 -33.37
C ASP A 460 -22.82 46.70 -33.99
N ALA A 461 -24.12 47.03 -33.92
CA ALA A 461 -25.26 46.16 -34.27
C ALA A 461 -25.70 46.17 -35.75
N GLY A 462 -26.53 45.21 -36.14
CA GLY A 462 -27.23 45.17 -37.42
C GLY A 462 -28.32 44.09 -37.48
N ALA A 463 -29.51 44.42 -37.98
CA ALA A 463 -30.66 43.50 -38.09
C ALA A 463 -31.20 43.46 -39.53
N GLY A 464 -31.78 42.33 -39.95
CA GLY A 464 -32.39 42.13 -41.27
C GLY A 464 -33.21 40.84 -41.36
N THR A 465 -34.25 40.83 -42.19
CA THR A 465 -35.29 39.77 -42.25
C THR A 465 -35.50 39.18 -43.65
N HIS A 466 -36.34 38.13 -43.71
CA HIS A 466 -36.81 37.36 -44.89
C HIS A 466 -35.85 36.28 -45.44
N GLY A 467 -36.30 35.06 -45.80
CA GLY A 467 -37.61 34.41 -45.51
C GLY A 467 -37.98 33.24 -46.44
N SER A 468 -38.53 32.15 -45.87
CA SER A 468 -39.18 30.98 -46.55
C SER A 468 -38.28 30.12 -47.46
N SER A 469 -38.52 28.82 -47.73
CA SER A 469 -39.63 27.87 -47.50
C SER A 469 -39.07 26.42 -47.37
N GLY A 470 -39.80 25.34 -47.05
CA GLY A 470 -41.18 25.15 -46.59
C GLY A 470 -41.66 23.69 -46.68
N GLY A 471 -42.74 23.33 -45.95
CA GLY A 471 -43.36 21.98 -45.93
C GLY A 471 -42.86 21.05 -44.80
N SER A 472 -43.65 20.12 -44.26
CA SER A 472 -45.08 19.81 -44.49
C SER A 472 -45.68 19.01 -43.30
N GLY A 473 -47.01 18.87 -43.22
CA GLY A 473 -47.69 17.94 -42.29
C GLY A 473 -48.58 18.59 -41.21
N GLY A 474 -49.88 18.26 -41.23
CA GLY A 474 -50.88 18.71 -40.24
C GLY A 474 -51.09 17.73 -39.07
N PRO A 475 -51.95 18.08 -38.09
CA PRO A 475 -51.90 17.47 -36.75
C PRO A 475 -52.89 16.31 -36.52
N SER A 476 -52.64 15.56 -35.44
CA SER A 476 -53.65 14.78 -34.71
C SER A 476 -53.50 15.04 -33.21
N THR A 477 -54.62 15.03 -32.48
CA THR A 477 -54.71 15.54 -31.10
C THR A 477 -55.00 14.45 -30.07
N ARG A 478 -54.59 14.70 -28.82
CA ARG A 478 -54.79 13.87 -27.61
C ARG A 478 -53.99 12.55 -27.63
N THR A 479 -53.62 11.96 -26.48
CA THR A 479 -53.94 12.28 -25.07
C THR A 479 -52.69 12.63 -24.25
N GLY A 480 -52.86 13.43 -23.20
CA GLY A 480 -51.77 13.72 -22.25
C GLY A 480 -51.65 12.64 -21.17
N GLY A 481 -50.46 12.06 -21.01
CA GLY A 481 -50.04 11.38 -19.79
C GLY A 481 -49.06 12.29 -19.04
N GLY A 482 -49.40 12.71 -17.82
CA GLY A 482 -48.55 13.62 -17.05
C GLY A 482 -47.32 12.88 -16.50
N CYS A 483 -46.12 13.30 -16.90
CA CYS A 483 -44.87 12.84 -16.29
C CYS A 483 -44.80 13.30 -14.83
N SER A 484 -45.24 12.46 -13.90
CA SER A 484 -44.99 12.66 -12.47
C SER A 484 -43.50 12.47 -12.22
N GLY A 485 -42.76 13.57 -12.18
CA GLY A 485 -41.31 13.63 -11.97
C GLY A 485 -40.91 13.28 -10.54
N ILE A 486 -41.25 12.07 -10.07
CA ILE A 486 -40.63 11.48 -8.89
C ILE A 486 -39.18 11.17 -9.28
N LEU A 487 -38.23 11.89 -8.68
CA LEU A 487 -36.82 11.53 -8.70
C LEU A 487 -36.63 10.26 -7.87
N ALA A 488 -36.98 9.11 -8.46
CA ALA A 488 -36.72 7.81 -7.88
C ALA A 488 -35.20 7.67 -7.68
N CYS A 489 -34.79 7.31 -6.47
CA CYS A 489 -33.42 6.86 -6.26
C CYS A 489 -33.14 5.70 -7.23
N PRO A 490 -32.01 5.72 -7.97
CA PRO A 490 -31.66 4.63 -8.88
C PRO A 490 -31.76 3.29 -8.15
N GLN A 491 -32.47 2.32 -8.73
CA GLN A 491 -32.59 1.02 -8.07
C GLN A 491 -31.20 0.38 -7.94
N PRO A 492 -30.92 -0.35 -6.84
CA PRO A 492 -29.63 -1.00 -6.66
C PRO A 492 -29.30 -1.92 -7.84
N LEU A 493 -28.13 -1.71 -8.42
CA LEU A 493 -27.62 -2.47 -9.56
C LEU A 493 -27.45 -3.93 -9.12
N ARG A 494 -28.26 -4.82 -9.67
CA ARG A 494 -28.33 -6.24 -9.25
C ARG A 494 -27.23 -7.10 -9.87
N ARG A 495 -26.93 -6.84 -11.14
CA ARG A 495 -25.86 -7.48 -11.91
C ARG A 495 -25.35 -6.54 -13.00
N CYS A 496 -24.09 -6.72 -13.37
CA CYS A 496 -23.52 -6.10 -14.57
C CYS A 496 -22.47 -7.00 -15.21
N GLN A 497 -22.16 -6.75 -16.47
CA GLN A 497 -21.06 -7.41 -17.19
C GLN A 497 -20.11 -6.38 -17.79
N LEU A 498 -18.81 -6.63 -17.67
CA LEU A 498 -17.78 -5.81 -18.33
C LEU A 498 -17.92 -5.91 -19.85
N GLU A 499 -17.83 -4.77 -20.53
CA GLU A 499 -17.81 -4.62 -21.98
C GLU A 499 -16.39 -4.28 -22.46
N SER A 500 -15.81 -3.18 -21.97
CA SER A 500 -14.50 -2.67 -22.43
C SER A 500 -13.75 -1.87 -21.36
N ARG A 501 -12.48 -1.56 -21.63
CA ARG A 501 -11.61 -0.72 -20.79
C ARG A 501 -11.00 0.43 -21.59
N ALA A 502 -10.73 1.54 -20.93
CA ALA A 502 -9.88 2.62 -21.41
C ALA A 502 -8.91 3.04 -20.30
N TRP A 503 -7.62 3.05 -20.60
CA TRP A 503 -6.53 3.43 -19.70
C TRP A 503 -5.82 4.68 -20.19
N ARG A 504 -5.47 5.57 -19.25
CA ARG A 504 -4.62 6.74 -19.46
C ARG A 504 -3.38 6.58 -18.58
N VAL A 505 -2.21 6.76 -19.18
CA VAL A 505 -0.91 6.77 -18.49
C VAL A 505 -0.40 8.20 -18.46
N LEU A 506 0.03 8.67 -17.28
CA LEU A 506 0.39 10.06 -17.05
C LEU A 506 1.80 10.20 -16.44
N SER A 507 2.47 11.32 -16.70
CA SER A 507 3.69 11.72 -15.96
C SER A 507 3.35 12.20 -14.54
N ASP A 508 4.36 12.50 -13.72
CA ASP A 508 4.15 13.12 -12.39
C ASP A 508 3.46 14.50 -12.49
N GLU A 509 3.71 15.28 -13.56
CA GLU A 509 3.02 16.56 -13.87
C GLU A 509 1.57 16.36 -14.36
N GLY A 510 1.20 15.13 -14.73
CA GLY A 510 -0.11 14.79 -15.26
C GLY A 510 -0.26 14.91 -16.78
N GLU A 511 0.85 15.03 -17.54
CA GLU A 511 0.80 15.00 -19.00
C GLU A 511 0.43 13.59 -19.50
N LEU A 512 -0.34 13.50 -20.61
CA LEU A 512 -0.79 12.21 -21.14
C LEU A 512 0.30 11.53 -21.97
N LEU A 513 0.97 10.55 -21.37
CA LEU A 513 2.05 9.77 -22.00
C LEU A 513 1.52 8.69 -22.96
N ASN A 514 0.39 8.06 -22.63
CA ASN A 514 -0.19 6.98 -23.44
C ASN A 514 -1.70 6.79 -23.15
N GLU A 515 -2.45 6.30 -24.13
CA GLU A 515 -3.86 5.91 -23.98
C GLU A 515 -4.12 4.53 -24.62
N VAL A 516 -4.78 3.63 -23.88
CA VAL A 516 -5.01 2.23 -24.30
C VAL A 516 -6.46 1.83 -24.07
N ALA A 517 -7.23 1.73 -25.16
CA ALA A 517 -8.59 1.22 -25.17
C ALA A 517 -8.67 -0.23 -25.70
N GLY A 518 -9.68 -0.99 -25.29
CA GLY A 518 -9.95 -2.32 -25.83
C GLY A 518 -11.04 -3.11 -25.11
N GLU A 519 -11.52 -4.19 -25.73
CA GLU A 519 -12.59 -5.03 -25.18
C GLU A 519 -12.13 -5.86 -23.97
N GLY A 520 -13.02 -6.04 -22.99
CA GLY A 520 -12.80 -6.84 -21.77
C GLY A 520 -11.59 -6.42 -20.91
N VAL A 521 -11.11 -7.35 -20.08
CA VAL A 521 -9.81 -7.31 -19.39
C VAL A 521 -9.15 -8.67 -19.50
N VAL A 522 -7.85 -8.73 -19.85
CA VAL A 522 -7.08 -9.98 -20.06
C VAL A 522 -7.80 -11.07 -20.90
N GLY A 523 -8.62 -10.65 -21.88
CA GLY A 523 -9.42 -11.54 -22.74
C GLY A 523 -10.73 -12.04 -22.12
N GLN A 524 -11.17 -11.47 -20.99
CA GLN A 524 -12.34 -11.88 -20.22
C GLN A 524 -13.37 -10.75 -20.06
N TYR A 525 -14.64 -11.13 -19.92
CA TYR A 525 -15.80 -10.25 -19.78
C TYR A 525 -16.58 -10.61 -18.51
N PRO A 526 -16.02 -10.36 -17.30
CA PRO A 526 -16.60 -10.79 -16.04
C PRO A 526 -18.03 -10.29 -15.83
N GLN A 527 -18.89 -11.20 -15.36
CA GLN A 527 -20.21 -10.91 -14.83
C GLN A 527 -20.13 -10.78 -13.31
N LEU A 528 -20.75 -9.75 -12.75
CA LEU A 528 -20.75 -9.45 -11.32
C LEU A 528 -22.19 -9.43 -10.81
N GLU A 529 -22.41 -9.91 -9.59
CA GLU A 529 -23.71 -9.92 -8.90
C GLU A 529 -23.60 -9.16 -7.57
N ALA A 530 -24.66 -8.49 -7.15
CA ALA A 530 -24.66 -7.62 -5.97
C ALA A 530 -24.42 -8.40 -4.67
N GLY A 531 -23.30 -8.13 -4.01
CA GLY A 531 -22.82 -8.87 -2.83
C GLY A 531 -22.06 -10.16 -3.16
N GLY A 532 -21.82 -10.44 -4.45
CA GLY A 532 -21.00 -11.57 -4.90
C GLY A 532 -19.50 -11.44 -4.60
N PRO A 533 -18.70 -12.45 -5.00
CA PRO A 533 -17.25 -12.43 -4.83
C PRO A 533 -16.58 -11.34 -5.69
N GLU A 534 -15.37 -10.95 -5.32
CA GLU A 534 -14.55 -10.04 -6.14
C GLU A 534 -14.04 -10.77 -7.39
N TYR A 535 -14.12 -10.11 -8.55
CA TYR A 535 -13.34 -10.52 -9.71
C TYR A 535 -11.99 -9.82 -9.68
N VAL A 536 -10.90 -10.58 -9.74
CA VAL A 536 -9.53 -10.07 -9.68
C VAL A 536 -8.84 -10.40 -11.01
N TYR A 537 -8.17 -9.42 -11.61
CA TYR A 537 -7.16 -9.69 -12.63
C TYR A 537 -5.86 -8.96 -12.33
N GLN A 538 -4.77 -9.51 -12.88
CA GLN A 538 -3.42 -8.97 -12.79
C GLN A 538 -2.87 -8.79 -14.21
N SER A 539 -2.14 -7.72 -14.44
CA SER A 539 -1.62 -7.30 -15.74
C SER A 539 -0.36 -6.47 -15.53
N CYS A 540 0.35 -6.11 -16.59
CA CYS A 540 1.54 -5.27 -16.50
C CYS A 540 1.52 -4.07 -17.46
N THR A 541 2.43 -3.14 -17.21
CA THR A 541 2.80 -2.02 -18.09
C THR A 541 4.30 -1.76 -17.98
N HIS A 542 4.86 -0.95 -18.88
CA HIS A 542 6.24 -0.49 -18.81
C HIS A 542 6.33 1.00 -19.15
N GLN A 543 7.13 1.73 -18.40
CA GLN A 543 7.29 3.19 -18.53
C GLN A 543 8.73 3.58 -18.85
N ALA A 544 8.92 4.73 -19.48
CA ALA A 544 10.25 5.34 -19.64
C ALA A 544 10.70 6.09 -18.37
N GLU A 545 9.74 6.57 -17.58
CA GLU A 545 9.94 7.33 -16.35
C GLU A 545 9.92 6.43 -15.10
N GLN A 546 10.63 6.84 -14.05
CA GLN A 546 10.67 6.12 -12.77
C GLN A 546 9.40 6.31 -11.94
N SER A 547 8.64 7.36 -12.21
CA SER A 547 7.34 7.60 -11.59
C SER A 547 6.32 8.19 -12.56
N GLY A 548 5.05 8.14 -12.16
CA GLY A 548 3.91 8.57 -12.94
C GLY A 548 2.64 7.89 -12.43
N PHE A 549 1.56 7.99 -13.20
CA PHE A 549 0.25 7.50 -12.78
C PHE A 549 -0.47 6.70 -13.87
N MET A 550 -1.39 5.84 -13.44
CA MET A 550 -2.43 5.28 -14.30
C MET A 550 -3.82 5.58 -13.74
N GLU A 551 -4.73 5.97 -14.63
CA GLU A 551 -6.15 6.20 -14.34
C GLU A 551 -6.98 5.68 -15.52
N GLY A 552 -8.29 5.48 -15.36
CA GLY A 552 -9.07 4.96 -16.48
C GLY A 552 -10.56 4.75 -16.20
N GLY A 553 -11.20 4.01 -17.10
CA GLY A 553 -12.60 3.66 -17.00
C GLY A 553 -12.88 2.27 -17.57
N PHE A 554 -13.85 1.59 -16.98
CA PHE A 554 -14.35 0.29 -17.43
C PHE A 554 -15.82 0.44 -17.80
N VAL A 555 -16.18 0.15 -19.05
CA VAL A 555 -17.58 0.17 -19.49
C VAL A 555 -18.25 -1.12 -19.06
N PHE A 556 -19.36 -1.01 -18.32
CA PHE A 556 -20.18 -2.12 -17.87
C PHE A 556 -21.61 -1.97 -18.39
N VAL A 557 -22.21 -3.08 -18.81
CA VAL A 557 -23.64 -3.19 -19.16
C VAL A 557 -24.40 -3.71 -17.94
N GLU A 558 -25.49 -3.04 -17.59
CA GLU A 558 -26.46 -3.53 -16.58
C GLU A 558 -27.22 -4.73 -17.13
N GLY A 559 -27.32 -5.83 -16.36
CA GLY A 559 -27.71 -7.14 -16.91
C GLY A 559 -26.49 -7.93 -17.40
N THR A 560 -26.49 -8.31 -18.67
CA THR A 560 -25.38 -9.02 -19.36
C THR A 560 -25.22 -8.52 -20.79
N LEU A 561 -24.07 -8.76 -21.44
CA LEU A 561 -23.84 -8.35 -22.84
C LEU A 561 -24.87 -8.98 -23.81
N ALA A 562 -25.28 -10.22 -23.54
CA ALA A 562 -26.27 -10.94 -24.36
C ALA A 562 -27.73 -10.59 -24.01
N ARG A 563 -27.97 -9.99 -22.84
CA ARG A 563 -29.28 -9.54 -22.35
C ARG A 563 -29.10 -8.29 -21.46
N PRO A 564 -29.05 -7.09 -22.05
CA PRO A 564 -29.02 -5.85 -21.28
C PRO A 564 -30.33 -5.65 -20.53
N GLU A 565 -30.23 -5.31 -19.24
CA GLU A 565 -31.35 -4.95 -18.36
C GLU A 565 -31.44 -3.42 -18.16
N GLY A 566 -30.37 -2.69 -18.50
CA GLY A 566 -30.27 -1.23 -18.44
C GLY A 566 -29.18 -0.67 -19.37
N SER A 567 -28.92 0.63 -19.28
CA SER A 567 -27.90 1.31 -20.10
C SER A 567 -26.47 1.02 -19.62
N SER A 568 -25.51 0.98 -20.55
CA SER A 568 -24.08 0.94 -20.22
C SER A 568 -23.67 2.14 -19.34
N PHE A 569 -22.66 1.94 -18.50
CA PHE A 569 -22.06 2.98 -17.68
C PHE A 569 -20.55 2.76 -17.53
N THR A 570 -19.78 3.85 -17.45
CA THR A 570 -18.33 3.76 -17.19
C THR A 570 -18.08 3.79 -15.69
N ALA A 571 -17.60 2.68 -15.13
CA ALA A 571 -17.06 2.65 -13.78
C ALA A 571 -15.64 3.25 -13.78
N VAL A 572 -15.38 4.18 -12.85
CA VAL A 572 -14.07 4.86 -12.75
C VAL A 572 -13.03 3.89 -12.18
N CYS A 573 -11.89 3.76 -12.86
CA CYS A 573 -10.67 3.32 -12.19
C CYS A 573 -10.01 4.55 -11.55
N PRO A 574 -9.82 4.59 -10.22
CA PRO A 574 -9.16 5.72 -9.60
C PRO A 574 -7.72 5.82 -10.11
N ARG A 575 -7.14 7.03 -10.01
CA ARG A 575 -5.72 7.23 -10.26
C ARG A 575 -4.91 6.46 -9.21
N PHE A 576 -3.95 5.65 -9.66
CA PHE A 576 -2.98 4.98 -8.81
C PHE A 576 -1.55 5.25 -9.32
N GLU A 577 -0.60 5.18 -8.39
CA GLU A 577 0.80 5.49 -8.66
C GLU A 577 1.54 4.30 -9.29
N LEU A 578 2.39 4.59 -10.27
CA LEU A 578 3.50 3.75 -10.68
C LEU A 578 4.77 4.44 -10.20
N ARG A 579 5.49 3.88 -9.22
CA ARG A 579 6.74 4.47 -8.72
C ARG A 579 7.77 3.38 -8.44
N VAL A 580 8.96 3.53 -9.00
CA VAL A 580 10.16 2.78 -8.61
C VAL A 580 10.44 3.13 -7.14
N PRO A 581 10.34 2.18 -6.19
CA PRO A 581 10.51 2.50 -4.78
C PRO A 581 11.98 2.75 -4.44
N GLU A 582 12.26 3.42 -3.33
CA GLU A 582 13.62 3.55 -2.80
C GLU A 582 14.26 2.18 -2.51
N TYR A 583 13.43 1.22 -2.06
CA TYR A 583 13.83 -0.16 -1.75
C TYR A 583 12.65 -1.14 -1.89
N ILE A 584 12.92 -2.44 -2.11
CA ILE A 584 11.94 -3.41 -2.63
C ILE A 584 11.96 -4.81 -1.95
N PHE A 585 10.89 -5.58 -2.19
CA PHE A 585 10.61 -6.95 -1.74
C PHE A 585 10.18 -7.83 -2.94
#